data_AF-A0A388QQR8-F1
#
_entry.id   AF-A0A388QQR8-F1
#
_cell.length_a   1.000
_cell.length_b   1.000
_cell.length_c   1.000
_cell.angle_alpha   90.00
_cell.angle_beta   90.00
_cell.angle_gamma   90.00
#
_symmetry.space_group_name_H-M   'P 1'
#
loop_
_entity.id
_entity.type
_entity.pdbx_description
1 polymer ?
#
loop_
_entity_poly.entity_id
_entity_poly.type
_entity_poly.pdbx_seq_one_letter_code
_entity_poly.pdbx_strand_id
1 'polypeptide(L)'
;MISPILKTSEPYQYHDRVIGDVWRQLDGEATPDDGLGMLLSAIGAARQSILLAAPWLGTPALTEAVATAVSQHRVRCYVLTTDGLAPGYSAPQKQAHTEALAKLSALGAILQSSAQVHAKFVVVDAGEPTSRAVLCPVGLPAPDSPAPAFSLPTHARPLQEAFALAWWRLSVDRLTKQGPGKAEPQPGHPADRPIDGLALNLQLTAKPTAEAPARLEIAARLKGVLETAQSRVWCTTPLPETQPFLIEALLAKATAGADVRLLTTHRPAATETLRKLALGGVKVRLATDTRATTWVADDQALLLAVGTGAKEEKPGLELAVHLVGEATPAFAATFERSWSQAIAELQTQVKLGALQSGYQRLAPGPLGAWLPPPVASKLIAIDSPWTAHSATDLVNSPPHKDAKDDPTCGALTLVYQWVVVPPKLPADVKEEFLSPEEAAKLGLPAARASYDPRRFSRGKELFLLAERNDPIYLGWLREVANDLKARVVVPRG
;
A
#
# COMPACT_ATOMS: atom_id res chain seq x y z
N MET A 1 -45.21 2.58 -39.56
CA MET A 1 -45.15 1.55 -38.49
C MET A 1 -44.22 2.03 -37.40
N ILE A 2 -44.63 1.91 -36.13
CA ILE A 2 -43.72 2.13 -35.00
C ILE A 2 -42.84 0.88 -34.89
N SER A 3 -41.53 1.03 -35.11
CA SER A 3 -40.56 -0.07 -35.02
C SER A 3 -40.12 -0.31 -33.57
N PRO A 4 -39.56 -1.49 -33.26
CA PRO A 4 -38.89 -1.71 -31.99
C PRO A 4 -37.78 -0.68 -31.75
N ILE A 5 -37.61 -0.24 -30.50
CA ILE A 5 -36.65 0.81 -30.13
C ILE A 5 -35.66 0.25 -29.11
N LEU A 6 -34.37 0.43 -29.35
CA LEU A 6 -33.32 0.14 -28.38
C LEU A 6 -33.25 1.27 -27.34
N LYS A 7 -33.26 0.92 -26.05
CA LYS A 7 -33.23 1.84 -24.93
C LYS A 7 -32.14 1.46 -23.94
N THR A 8 -31.62 2.46 -23.22
CA THR A 8 -30.70 2.29 -22.11
C THR A 8 -31.24 2.99 -20.87
N SER A 9 -31.03 2.41 -19.69
CA SER A 9 -31.37 3.06 -18.42
C SER A 9 -30.42 4.20 -18.07
N GLU A 10 -30.81 5.03 -17.12
CA GLU A 10 -29.84 5.81 -16.35
C GLU A 10 -28.89 4.87 -15.58
N PRO A 11 -27.66 5.32 -15.27
CA PRO A 11 -26.70 4.52 -14.52
C PRO A 11 -27.20 4.26 -13.09
N TYR A 12 -27.35 2.99 -12.72
CA TYR A 12 -27.66 2.60 -11.35
C TYR A 12 -26.38 2.37 -10.55
N GLN A 13 -26.21 3.10 -9.44
CA GLN A 13 -25.09 2.95 -8.52
C GLN A 13 -25.46 2.09 -7.32
N TYR A 14 -24.55 1.19 -6.93
CA TYR A 14 -24.72 0.35 -5.75
C TYR A 14 -24.07 0.99 -4.54
N HIS A 15 -24.80 1.14 -3.44
CA HIS A 15 -24.23 1.72 -2.22
C HIS A 15 -24.00 0.68 -1.10
N ASP A 16 -24.74 -0.42 -1.05
CA ASP A 16 -24.82 -1.25 0.16
C ASP A 16 -24.18 -2.63 0.10
N ARG A 17 -23.58 -3.01 -1.03
CA ARG A 17 -23.04 -4.36 -1.18
C ARG A 17 -21.58 -4.45 -0.73
N VAL A 18 -21.28 -5.32 0.24
CA VAL A 18 -19.88 -5.62 0.63
C VAL A 18 -19.23 -6.53 -0.42
N ILE A 19 -18.03 -6.20 -0.87
CA ILE A 19 -17.28 -6.99 -1.87
C ILE A 19 -15.99 -7.62 -1.33
N GLY A 20 -15.62 -7.33 -0.08
CA GLY A 20 -14.42 -7.85 0.58
C GLY A 20 -13.29 -6.82 0.67
N ASP A 21 -12.07 -7.32 0.86
CA ASP A 21 -10.91 -6.45 1.13
C ASP A 21 -10.21 -6.02 -0.16
N VAL A 22 -9.78 -4.76 -0.19
CA VAL A 22 -9.15 -4.13 -1.35
C VAL A 22 -8.00 -3.22 -0.92
N TRP A 23 -7.04 -3.03 -1.81
CA TRP A 23 -6.06 -1.95 -1.74
C TRP A 23 -6.67 -0.70 -2.37
N ARG A 24 -6.83 0.37 -1.59
CA ARG A 24 -7.15 1.71 -2.10
C ARG A 24 -5.84 2.39 -2.47
N GLN A 25 -5.64 2.77 -3.72
CA GLN A 25 -4.51 3.61 -4.14
C GLN A 25 -4.62 4.99 -3.52
N LEU A 26 -3.47 5.54 -3.18
CA LEU A 26 -3.31 6.87 -2.60
C LEU A 26 -2.47 7.71 -3.55
N ASP A 27 -2.75 9.02 -3.62
CA ASP A 27 -2.05 9.99 -4.47
C ASP A 27 -0.69 10.42 -3.88
N GLY A 28 -0.05 9.56 -3.09
CA GLY A 28 1.19 9.88 -2.39
C GLY A 28 2.36 10.07 -3.37
N GLU A 29 2.93 11.28 -3.40
CA GLU A 29 4.21 11.52 -4.09
C GLU A 29 5.37 11.23 -3.13
N ALA A 30 6.22 10.28 -3.51
CA ALA A 30 7.44 9.98 -2.77
C ALA A 30 8.47 11.09 -3.01
N THR A 31 8.85 11.81 -1.94
CA THR A 31 10.03 12.67 -1.98
C THR A 31 11.26 11.88 -1.53
N PRO A 32 12.32 11.77 -2.34
CA PRO A 32 13.53 11.10 -1.91
C PRO A 32 14.21 11.87 -0.77
N ASP A 33 14.54 11.17 0.32
CA ASP A 33 15.39 11.71 1.38
C ASP A 33 16.85 11.80 0.89
N ASP A 34 17.51 12.94 1.13
CA ASP A 34 18.94 13.15 0.79
C ASP A 34 19.87 12.50 1.83
N GLY A 35 19.76 11.18 1.97
CA GLY A 35 20.59 10.41 2.91
C GLY A 35 22.09 10.47 2.55
N LEU A 36 22.42 10.52 1.25
CA LEU A 36 23.80 10.61 0.78
C LEU A 36 24.42 11.97 1.13
N GLY A 37 23.73 13.08 0.87
CA GLY A 37 24.21 14.41 1.24
C GLY A 37 24.45 14.55 2.74
N MET A 38 23.55 14.02 3.58
CA MET A 38 23.73 13.98 5.03
C MET A 38 25.00 13.23 5.44
N LEU A 39 25.22 12.04 4.89
CA LEU A 39 26.37 11.20 5.20
C LEU A 39 27.70 11.87 4.78
N LEU A 40 27.76 12.40 3.56
CA LEU A 40 28.94 13.08 3.03
C LEU A 40 29.25 14.36 3.82
N SER A 41 28.22 15.11 4.20
CA SER A 41 28.35 16.31 5.04
C SER A 41 28.91 15.99 6.43
N ALA A 42 28.48 14.88 7.05
CA ALA A 42 29.01 14.44 8.33
C ALA A 42 30.51 14.12 8.22
N ILE A 43 30.91 13.34 7.21
CA ILE A 43 32.31 12.94 6.99
C ILE A 43 33.19 14.14 6.63
N GLY A 44 32.72 15.04 5.77
CA GLY A 44 33.46 16.24 5.37
C GLY A 44 33.70 17.23 6.53
N ALA A 45 32.90 17.14 7.59
CA ALA A 45 33.08 17.94 8.80
C ALA A 45 34.10 17.36 9.79
N ALA A 46 34.61 16.14 9.55
CA ALA A 46 35.51 15.46 10.49
C ALA A 46 36.80 16.24 10.75
N ARG A 47 37.19 16.32 12.02
CA ARG A 47 38.42 17.00 12.46
C ARG A 47 39.42 16.09 13.15
N GLN A 48 38.96 15.03 13.80
CA GLN A 48 39.79 14.16 14.61
C GLN A 48 39.65 12.68 14.26
N SER A 49 38.41 12.19 14.11
CA SER A 49 38.19 10.76 13.88
C SER A 49 36.96 10.43 13.05
N ILE A 50 37.02 9.31 12.33
CA ILE A 50 35.87 8.67 11.68
C ILE A 50 35.85 7.21 12.12
N LEU A 51 34.72 6.74 12.64
CA LEU A 51 34.40 5.34 12.88
C LEU A 51 33.31 4.94 11.90
N LEU A 52 33.60 3.98 11.02
CA LEU A 52 32.66 3.51 9.99
C LEU A 52 32.46 2.01 10.14
N ALA A 53 31.23 1.60 10.46
CA ALA A 53 30.83 0.20 10.38
C ALA A 53 29.89 0.04 9.19
N ALA A 54 30.26 -0.81 8.24
CA ALA A 54 29.38 -1.22 7.14
C ALA A 54 29.95 -2.46 6.46
N PRO A 55 29.11 -3.44 6.06
CA PRO A 55 29.60 -4.63 5.38
C PRO A 55 30.19 -4.33 3.99
N TRP A 56 29.82 -3.22 3.38
CA TRP A 56 30.25 -2.80 2.05
C TRP A 56 30.39 -1.28 1.99
N LEU A 57 31.45 -0.78 1.37
CA LEU A 57 31.72 0.65 1.19
C LEU A 57 31.05 1.12 -0.10
N GLY A 58 29.81 1.58 0.07
CA GLY A 58 28.83 1.50 -1.01
C GLY A 58 28.91 2.47 -2.18
N THR A 59 29.85 3.41 -2.18
CA THR A 59 30.04 4.31 -3.31
C THR A 59 31.46 4.83 -3.45
N PRO A 60 31.88 5.19 -4.67
CA PRO A 60 33.07 6.01 -4.89
C PRO A 60 33.02 7.32 -4.10
N ALA A 61 31.86 8.01 -4.07
CA ALA A 61 31.70 9.29 -3.37
C ALA A 61 32.01 9.19 -1.86
N LEU A 62 31.51 8.14 -1.19
CA LEU A 62 31.82 7.88 0.21
C LEU A 62 33.31 7.61 0.41
N THR A 63 33.89 6.77 -0.45
CA THR A 63 35.31 6.42 -0.41
C THR A 63 36.19 7.65 -0.60
N GLU A 64 35.84 8.54 -1.53
CA GLU A 64 36.53 9.82 -1.73
C GLU A 64 36.39 10.72 -0.49
N ALA A 65 35.19 10.86 0.08
CA ALA A 65 34.99 11.71 1.26
C ALA A 65 35.87 11.25 2.44
N VAL A 66 35.93 9.94 2.68
CA VAL A 66 36.82 9.37 3.71
C VAL A 66 38.29 9.55 3.33
N ALA A 67 38.66 9.32 2.07
CA ALA A 67 40.02 9.51 1.59
C ALA A 67 40.50 10.96 1.76
N THR A 68 39.66 11.94 1.45
CA THR A 68 39.91 13.36 1.67
C THR A 68 40.11 13.65 3.15
N ALA A 69 39.23 13.16 4.03
CA ALA A 69 39.36 13.35 5.47
C ALA A 69 40.69 12.80 6.03
N VAL A 70 41.09 11.59 5.60
CA VAL A 70 42.33 10.96 6.06
C VAL A 70 43.57 11.71 5.52
N SER A 71 43.60 11.98 4.21
CA SER A 71 44.79 12.53 3.55
C SER A 71 45.00 14.03 3.78
N GLN A 72 43.93 14.83 3.78
CA GLN A 72 44.01 16.29 3.85
C GLN A 72 43.84 16.81 5.28
N HIS A 73 42.97 16.19 6.07
CA HIS A 73 42.67 16.66 7.43
C HIS A 73 43.38 15.84 8.52
N ARG A 74 44.18 14.83 8.14
CA ARG A 74 44.89 13.92 9.06
C ARG A 74 43.96 13.30 10.10
N VAL A 75 42.71 13.03 9.71
CA VAL A 75 41.69 12.41 10.55
C VAL A 75 42.01 10.93 10.74
N ARG A 76 41.90 10.44 11.98
CA ARG A 76 42.05 9.01 12.28
C ARG A 76 40.81 8.25 11.81
N CYS A 77 40.96 7.36 10.84
CA CYS A 77 39.84 6.60 10.30
C CYS A 77 39.93 5.12 10.69
N TYR A 78 38.86 4.61 11.30
CA TYR A 78 38.68 3.21 11.65
C TYR A 78 37.48 2.65 10.88
N VAL A 79 37.67 1.59 10.13
CA VAL A 79 36.63 0.97 9.31
C VAL A 79 36.48 -0.50 9.68
N LEU A 80 35.29 -0.86 10.14
CA LEU A 80 34.87 -2.24 10.39
C LEU A 80 33.95 -2.69 9.26
N THR A 81 34.40 -3.66 8.46
CA THR A 81 33.76 -4.02 7.18
C THR A 81 33.89 -5.51 6.89
N THR A 82 33.29 -6.01 5.80
CA THR A 82 33.70 -7.32 5.26
C THR A 82 34.96 -7.17 4.41
N ASP A 83 35.70 -8.27 4.24
CA ASP A 83 36.83 -8.42 3.32
C ASP A 83 36.40 -8.55 1.84
N GLY A 84 35.10 -8.39 1.54
CA GLY A 84 34.56 -8.58 0.19
C GLY A 84 34.14 -10.02 -0.13
N LEU A 85 34.29 -10.96 0.80
CA LEU A 85 33.84 -12.36 0.63
C LEU A 85 32.37 -12.59 1.01
N ALA A 86 31.65 -11.54 1.41
CA ALA A 86 30.25 -11.69 1.81
C ALA A 86 29.40 -12.31 0.68
N PRO A 87 28.64 -13.38 0.97
CA PRO A 87 27.71 -13.95 0.02
C PRO A 87 26.60 -12.92 -0.28
N GLY A 88 26.48 -12.50 -1.53
CA GLY A 88 25.45 -11.54 -1.98
C GLY A 88 25.94 -10.41 -2.87
N TYR A 89 27.25 -10.14 -2.92
CA TYR A 89 27.80 -9.12 -3.81
C TYR A 89 28.12 -9.67 -5.22
N SER A 90 27.78 -8.89 -6.24
CA SER A 90 28.18 -9.14 -7.62
C SER A 90 29.70 -8.98 -7.79
N ALA A 91 30.27 -9.58 -8.84
CA ALA A 91 31.71 -9.43 -9.12
C ALA A 91 32.15 -7.94 -9.21
N PRO A 92 31.42 -7.04 -9.89
CA PRO A 92 31.72 -5.61 -9.89
C PRO A 92 31.69 -4.97 -8.48
N GLN A 93 30.72 -5.33 -7.65
CA GLN A 93 30.62 -4.80 -6.27
C GLN A 93 31.81 -5.25 -5.41
N LYS A 94 32.24 -6.51 -5.56
CA LYS A 94 33.42 -7.05 -4.86
C LYS A 94 34.71 -6.36 -5.31
N GLN A 95 34.83 -6.09 -6.61
CA GLN A 95 35.98 -5.36 -7.15
C GLN A 95 36.01 -3.93 -6.61
N ALA A 96 34.92 -3.17 -6.74
CA ALA A 96 34.83 -1.79 -6.23
C ALA A 96 35.11 -1.70 -4.73
N HIS A 97 34.62 -2.66 -3.95
CA HIS A 97 34.89 -2.76 -2.52
C HIS A 97 36.37 -2.98 -2.22
N THR A 98 36.99 -3.96 -2.91
CA THR A 98 38.42 -4.26 -2.76
C THR A 98 39.28 -3.05 -3.12
N GLU A 99 38.95 -2.34 -4.20
CA GLU A 99 39.64 -1.12 -4.63
C GLU A 99 39.51 0.00 -3.58
N ALA A 100 38.32 0.18 -3.00
CA ALA A 100 38.09 1.14 -1.91
C ALA A 100 38.92 0.79 -0.67
N LEU A 101 38.95 -0.48 -0.26
CA LEU A 101 39.77 -0.93 0.87
C LEU A 101 41.26 -0.68 0.63
N ALA A 102 41.77 -1.05 -0.54
CA ALA A 102 43.16 -0.83 -0.91
C ALA A 102 43.53 0.65 -0.89
N LYS A 103 42.65 1.51 -1.43
CA LYS A 103 42.81 2.96 -1.42
C LYS A 103 42.86 3.53 0.00
N LEU A 104 41.86 3.21 0.83
CA LEU A 104 41.79 3.72 2.21
C LEU A 104 42.96 3.22 3.07
N SER A 105 43.34 1.95 2.92
CA SER A 105 44.51 1.39 3.62
C SER A 105 45.80 2.10 3.21
N ALA A 106 46.01 2.37 1.91
CA ALA A 106 47.18 3.08 1.42
C ALA A 106 47.27 4.52 1.94
N LEU A 107 46.14 5.15 2.28
CA LEU A 107 46.07 6.49 2.87
C LEU A 107 46.23 6.49 4.39
N GLY A 108 46.31 5.32 5.03
CA GLY A 108 46.53 5.20 6.47
C GLY A 108 45.26 4.99 7.30
N ALA A 109 44.11 4.69 6.67
CA ALA A 109 42.94 4.22 7.41
C ALA A 109 43.21 2.84 8.03
N ILE A 110 42.71 2.61 9.23
CA ILE A 110 42.83 1.35 9.96
C ILE A 110 41.58 0.53 9.65
N LEU A 111 41.78 -0.61 8.99
CA LEU A 111 40.68 -1.43 8.48
C LEU A 111 40.68 -2.80 9.16
N GLN A 112 39.51 -3.26 9.59
CA GLN A 112 39.31 -4.61 10.09
C GLN A 112 38.14 -5.30 9.36
N SER A 113 38.31 -6.60 9.12
CA SER A 113 37.30 -7.44 8.48
C SER A 113 36.50 -8.24 9.50
N SER A 114 35.20 -8.35 9.27
CA SER A 114 34.33 -9.34 9.89
C SER A 114 33.16 -9.64 8.95
N ALA A 115 32.89 -10.93 8.69
CA ALA A 115 31.71 -11.37 7.95
C ALA A 115 30.40 -11.11 8.70
N GLN A 116 30.49 -10.64 9.95
CA GLN A 116 29.40 -10.53 10.89
C GLN A 116 29.00 -9.08 11.19
N VAL A 117 29.30 -8.13 10.31
CA VAL A 117 28.94 -6.71 10.51
C VAL A 117 27.72 -6.37 9.67
N HIS A 118 26.54 -6.35 10.30
CA HIS A 118 25.28 -6.08 9.61
C HIS A 118 24.83 -4.64 9.77
N ALA A 119 25.10 -4.00 10.91
CA ALA A 119 24.79 -2.58 11.12
C ALA A 119 25.60 -1.66 10.18
N LYS A 120 24.98 -0.54 9.77
CA LYS A 120 25.64 0.50 8.98
C LYS A 120 25.53 1.85 9.66
N PHE A 121 26.65 2.39 10.12
CA PHE A 121 26.68 3.70 10.77
C PHE A 121 28.04 4.36 10.66
N VAL A 122 28.05 5.68 10.86
CA VAL A 122 29.25 6.50 10.96
C VAL A 122 29.19 7.32 12.24
N VAL A 123 30.31 7.34 12.98
CA VAL A 123 30.55 8.30 14.07
C VAL A 123 31.73 9.17 13.68
N VAL A 124 31.54 10.48 13.72
CA VAL A 124 32.56 11.49 13.45
C VAL A 124 32.94 12.18 14.75
N ASP A 125 34.24 12.39 14.95
CA ASP A 125 34.83 13.07 16.11
C ASP A 125 34.32 12.51 17.43
N ALA A 126 34.45 11.19 17.58
CA ALA A 126 33.90 10.44 18.69
C ALA A 126 34.54 10.87 20.02
N GLY A 127 33.71 11.21 21.01
CA GLY A 127 34.15 11.74 22.31
C GLY A 127 34.24 13.27 22.37
N GLU A 128 34.05 13.98 21.26
CA GLU A 128 34.03 15.44 21.22
C GLU A 128 32.60 16.01 21.36
N PRO A 129 32.44 17.25 21.87
CA PRO A 129 31.14 17.93 21.91
C PRO A 129 30.51 18.11 20.52
N THR A 130 31.34 18.15 19.46
CA THR A 130 30.92 18.27 18.06
C THR A 130 30.67 16.93 17.39
N SER A 131 30.67 15.83 18.15
CA SER A 131 30.49 14.50 17.61
C SER A 131 29.19 14.39 16.80
N ARG A 132 29.27 13.66 15.69
CA ARG A 132 28.12 13.39 14.82
C ARG A 132 27.97 11.90 14.70
N ALA A 133 26.73 11.42 14.72
CA ALA A 133 26.42 10.03 14.43
C ALA A 133 25.37 9.97 13.33
N VAL A 134 25.58 9.08 12.37
CA VAL A 134 24.65 8.82 11.27
C VAL A 134 24.39 7.33 11.21
N LEU A 135 23.13 6.93 11.31
CA LEU A 135 22.69 5.54 11.17
C LEU A 135 21.98 5.34 9.83
N CYS A 136 22.35 4.28 9.12
CA CYS A 136 21.81 3.94 7.80
C CYS A 136 21.15 2.54 7.88
N PRO A 137 19.90 2.44 8.36
CA PRO A 137 19.30 1.17 8.77
C PRO A 137 19.20 0.11 7.66
N VAL A 138 19.14 0.54 6.40
CA VAL A 138 18.93 -0.35 5.23
C VAL A 138 20.19 -0.58 4.41
N GLY A 139 21.25 0.20 4.64
CA GLY A 139 22.44 0.25 3.79
C GLY A 139 22.96 1.66 3.65
N LEU A 140 24.22 1.81 3.28
CA LEU A 140 24.80 3.13 2.99
C LEU A 140 24.14 3.69 1.71
N PRO A 141 23.68 4.95 1.74
CA PRO A 141 23.04 5.58 0.60
C PRO A 141 23.99 5.72 -0.60
N ALA A 142 23.45 5.54 -1.79
CA ALA A 142 24.15 5.68 -3.06
C ALA A 142 23.27 6.39 -4.11
N PRO A 143 23.85 7.02 -5.15
CA PRO A 143 23.07 7.66 -6.22
C PRO A 143 22.06 6.69 -6.88
N ASP A 144 22.52 5.46 -7.16
CA ASP A 144 21.71 4.42 -7.82
C ASP A 144 20.91 3.57 -6.82
N SER A 145 21.09 3.80 -5.52
CA SER A 145 20.39 3.10 -4.44
C SER A 145 20.16 4.05 -3.27
N PRO A 146 19.17 4.95 -3.37
CA PRO A 146 18.85 5.85 -2.28
C PRO A 146 18.44 5.04 -1.05
N ALA A 147 18.87 5.51 0.11
CA ALA A 147 18.58 4.90 1.40
C ALA A 147 18.41 6.01 2.45
N PRO A 148 17.47 5.87 3.38
CA PRO A 148 17.33 6.82 4.47
C PRO A 148 18.56 6.78 5.38
N ALA A 149 19.01 7.96 5.80
CA ALA A 149 20.03 8.15 6.81
C ALA A 149 19.48 9.03 7.94
N PHE A 150 19.83 8.68 9.18
CA PHE A 150 19.32 9.35 10.36
C PHE A 150 20.47 9.97 11.15
N SER A 151 20.42 11.29 11.35
CA SER A 151 21.34 12.00 12.24
C SER A 151 20.95 11.75 13.70
N LEU A 152 21.90 11.26 14.49
CA LEU A 152 21.71 10.85 15.88
C LEU A 152 22.81 11.47 16.78
N PRO A 153 22.85 12.80 16.93
CA PRO A 153 23.92 13.47 17.68
C PRO A 153 24.01 13.00 19.14
N THR A 154 22.87 12.71 19.78
CA THR A 154 22.81 12.18 21.15
C THR A 154 23.32 10.75 21.29
N HIS A 155 23.50 10.01 20.19
CA HIS A 155 23.90 8.60 20.18
C HIS A 155 25.32 8.38 19.65
N ALA A 156 26.09 9.44 19.42
CA ALA A 156 27.49 9.33 18.98
C ALA A 156 28.33 8.46 19.94
N ARG A 157 28.19 8.68 21.25
CA ARG A 157 28.88 7.89 22.28
C ARG A 157 28.39 6.44 22.34
N PRO A 158 27.07 6.15 22.47
CA PRO A 158 26.57 4.78 22.37
C PRO A 158 27.05 4.00 21.14
N LEU A 159 27.03 4.64 19.96
CA LEU A 159 27.50 4.02 18.72
C LEU A 159 29.02 3.83 18.69
N GLN A 160 29.80 4.73 19.29
CA GLN A 160 31.23 4.55 19.50
C GLN A 160 31.52 3.34 20.40
N GLU A 161 30.79 3.18 21.50
CA GLU A 161 30.94 2.06 22.43
C GLU A 161 30.58 0.72 21.73
N ALA A 162 29.51 0.71 20.95
CA ALA A 162 29.13 -0.45 20.12
C ALA A 162 30.18 -0.77 19.04
N PHE A 163 30.72 0.26 18.37
CA PHE A 163 31.81 0.11 17.41
C PHE A 163 33.03 -0.52 18.07
N ALA A 164 33.45 -0.01 19.23
CA ALA A 164 34.60 -0.54 19.97
C ALA A 164 34.37 -2.00 20.39
N LEU A 165 33.20 -2.36 20.90
CA LEU A 165 32.86 -3.74 21.23
C LEU A 165 32.96 -4.65 20.00
N ALA A 166 32.38 -4.25 18.88
CA ALA A 166 32.42 -5.02 17.65
C ALA A 166 33.83 -5.14 17.07
N TRP A 167 34.60 -4.04 17.09
CA TRP A 167 35.99 -3.99 16.65
C TRP A 167 36.87 -4.99 17.40
N TRP A 168 36.69 -5.13 18.72
CA TRP A 168 37.53 -6.03 19.50
C TRP A 168 37.00 -7.46 19.60
N ARG A 169 35.68 -7.67 19.43
CA ARG A 169 35.08 -9.01 19.55
C ARG A 169 34.88 -9.71 18.21
N LEU A 170 34.47 -9.01 17.15
CA LEU A 170 34.06 -9.62 15.88
C LEU A 170 35.15 -9.62 14.80
N SER A 171 36.17 -8.78 14.93
CA SER A 171 37.19 -8.60 13.90
C SER A 171 38.11 -9.80 13.81
N VAL A 172 38.25 -10.32 12.59
CA VAL A 172 39.04 -11.52 12.30
C VAL A 172 40.39 -11.14 11.71
N ASP A 173 40.38 -10.28 10.68
CA ASP A 173 41.60 -9.84 10.00
C ASP A 173 41.76 -8.32 10.06
N ARG A 174 43.01 -7.88 10.12
CA ARG A 174 43.43 -6.52 9.80
C ARG A 174 43.68 -6.45 8.30
N LEU A 175 43.01 -5.52 7.62
CA LEU A 175 43.17 -5.32 6.18
C LEU A 175 44.26 -4.28 5.93
N THR A 176 45.35 -4.69 5.28
CA THR A 176 46.48 -3.82 4.95
C THR A 176 46.70 -3.75 3.44
N LYS A 177 47.51 -2.80 2.98
CA LYS A 177 47.98 -2.74 1.59
C LYS A 177 48.67 -4.03 1.12
N GLN A 178 49.23 -4.82 2.03
CA GLN A 178 49.89 -6.10 1.74
C GLN A 178 48.94 -7.30 1.75
N GLY A 179 47.65 -7.09 2.06
CA GLY A 179 46.65 -8.13 2.22
C GLY A 179 46.16 -8.28 3.67
N PRO A 180 45.29 -9.28 3.93
CA PRO A 180 44.78 -9.57 5.26
C PRO A 180 45.90 -10.12 6.17
N GLY A 181 46.00 -9.58 7.37
CA GLY A 181 46.83 -10.10 8.46
C GLY A 181 45.99 -10.32 9.72
N LYS A 182 46.54 -10.97 10.74
CA LYS A 182 45.79 -11.21 11.99
C LYS A 182 45.39 -9.88 12.66
N ALA A 183 44.13 -9.76 13.10
CA ALA A 183 43.69 -8.61 13.88
C ALA A 183 44.52 -8.47 15.18
N GLU A 184 44.69 -7.23 15.65
CA GLU A 184 45.42 -6.96 16.90
C GLU A 184 44.67 -7.58 18.10
N PRO A 185 45.34 -8.40 18.94
CA PRO A 185 44.74 -8.83 20.19
C PRO A 185 44.71 -7.65 21.17
N GLN A 186 43.54 -7.31 21.71
CA GLN A 186 43.46 -6.30 22.78
C GLN A 186 43.81 -6.92 24.13
N PRO A 187 44.59 -6.22 24.99
CA PRO A 187 44.67 -6.55 26.41
C PRO A 187 43.39 -6.09 27.11
N GLY A 188 42.43 -7.00 27.25
CA GLY A 188 41.16 -6.77 27.96
C GLY A 188 40.03 -6.34 27.03
N HIS A 189 38.99 -7.17 26.93
CA HIS A 189 37.77 -6.81 26.23
C HIS A 189 37.10 -5.61 26.93
N PRO A 190 36.46 -4.69 26.20
CA PRO A 190 35.64 -3.65 26.83
C PRO A 190 34.63 -4.33 27.78
N ALA A 191 34.44 -3.73 28.96
CA ALA A 191 33.55 -4.28 29.97
C ALA A 191 32.16 -4.53 29.37
N ASP A 192 31.63 -5.74 29.58
CA ASP A 192 30.35 -6.14 29.01
C ASP A 192 29.19 -5.51 29.78
N ARG A 193 28.95 -4.23 29.50
CA ARG A 193 27.92 -3.42 30.16
C ARG A 193 26.82 -3.05 29.15
N PRO A 194 25.56 -2.94 29.60
CA PRO A 194 24.50 -2.31 28.81
C PRO A 194 24.95 -0.93 28.32
N ILE A 195 24.61 -0.59 27.07
CA ILE A 195 24.88 0.74 26.50
C ILE A 195 23.58 1.53 26.58
N ASP A 196 23.61 2.67 27.26
CA ASP A 196 22.41 3.50 27.42
C ASP A 196 21.91 4.02 26.06
N GLY A 197 20.60 3.96 25.85
CA GLY A 197 19.95 4.41 24.61
C GLY A 197 20.19 3.51 23.39
N LEU A 198 20.81 2.34 23.56
CA LEU A 198 21.12 1.41 22.47
C LEU A 198 20.91 -0.04 22.91
N ALA A 199 20.11 -0.81 22.16
CA ALA A 199 20.06 -2.26 22.31
C ALA A 199 20.95 -2.92 21.25
N LEU A 200 21.77 -3.87 21.70
CA LEU A 200 22.78 -4.54 20.89
C LEU A 200 22.50 -6.04 20.80
N ASN A 201 22.48 -6.55 19.57
CA ASN A 201 22.69 -7.96 19.30
C ASN A 201 24.16 -8.12 18.84
N LEU A 202 24.93 -8.92 19.57
CA LEU A 202 26.35 -9.21 19.30
C LEU A 202 26.62 -10.70 19.50
N GLN A 203 26.80 -11.43 18.40
CA GLN A 203 27.00 -12.88 18.43
C GLN A 203 28.09 -13.34 17.44
N LEU A 204 28.99 -14.21 17.90
CA LEU A 204 30.05 -14.81 17.08
C LEU A 204 29.55 -16.05 16.32
N THR A 205 30.11 -16.33 15.14
CA THR A 205 29.77 -17.54 14.34
C THR A 205 30.32 -18.81 14.99
N ALA A 206 31.43 -18.73 15.74
CA ALA A 206 31.95 -19.84 16.54
C ALA A 206 31.15 -19.98 17.84
N LYS A 207 30.99 -21.21 18.36
CA LYS A 207 30.35 -21.44 19.67
C LYS A 207 30.97 -20.48 20.69
N PRO A 208 30.17 -19.60 21.33
CA PRO A 208 30.72 -18.66 22.28
C PRO A 208 31.47 -19.44 23.36
N THR A 209 32.75 -19.10 23.57
CA THR A 209 33.46 -19.57 24.76
C THR A 209 32.77 -18.96 25.98
N ALA A 210 32.86 -19.62 27.14
CA ALA A 210 32.22 -19.12 28.37
C ALA A 210 32.70 -17.70 28.78
N GLU A 211 33.80 -17.22 28.21
CA GLU A 211 34.42 -15.93 28.49
C GLU A 211 33.87 -14.75 27.65
N ALA A 212 33.09 -15.01 26.59
CA ALA A 212 32.48 -13.98 25.74
C ALA A 212 31.04 -14.36 25.33
N PRO A 213 30.06 -14.26 26.24
CA PRO A 213 28.68 -14.60 25.95
C PRO A 213 28.08 -13.69 24.86
N ALA A 214 27.15 -14.23 24.08
CA ALA A 214 26.38 -13.45 23.12
C ALA A 214 25.47 -12.44 23.85
N ARG A 215 25.34 -11.24 23.29
CA ARG A 215 24.36 -10.24 23.75
C ARG A 215 23.17 -10.26 22.80
N LEU A 216 21.97 -10.42 23.32
CA LEU A 216 20.72 -10.46 22.53
C LEU A 216 19.67 -9.56 23.20
N GLU A 217 19.75 -8.25 22.95
CA GLU A 217 18.99 -7.24 23.68
C GLU A 217 17.81 -6.66 22.89
N ILE A 218 17.84 -6.74 21.56
CA ILE A 218 16.88 -6.01 20.69
C ILE A 218 15.45 -6.50 20.91
N ALA A 219 15.24 -7.81 20.95
CA ALA A 219 13.92 -8.39 21.15
C ALA A 219 13.31 -7.99 22.51
N ALA A 220 14.11 -8.05 23.59
CA ALA A 220 13.68 -7.65 24.93
C ALA A 220 13.35 -6.15 24.98
N ARG A 221 14.19 -5.30 24.35
CA ARG A 221 13.94 -3.86 24.26
C ARG A 221 12.63 -3.55 23.54
N LEU A 222 12.40 -4.18 22.38
CA LEU A 222 11.18 -3.99 21.61
C LEU A 222 9.94 -4.40 22.41
N LYS A 223 10.00 -5.54 23.10
CA LYS A 223 8.90 -6.02 23.95
C LYS A 223 8.57 -5.00 25.06
N GLY A 224 9.58 -4.49 25.76
CA GLY A 224 9.37 -3.50 26.83
C GLY A 224 8.76 -2.18 26.33
N VAL A 225 9.19 -1.70 25.14
CA VAL A 225 8.59 -0.51 24.52
C VAL A 225 7.13 -0.75 24.14
N LEU A 226 6.82 -1.91 23.56
CA LEU A 226 5.44 -2.25 23.19
C LEU A 226 4.55 -2.46 24.42
N GLU A 227 5.05 -3.11 25.48
CA GLU A 227 4.28 -3.36 26.70
C GLU A 227 3.83 -2.05 27.36
N THR A 228 4.73 -1.06 27.43
CA THR A 228 4.48 0.24 28.08
C THR A 228 3.59 1.20 27.28
N ALA A 229 3.49 1.02 25.96
CA ALA A 229 2.71 1.88 25.09
C ALA A 229 1.20 1.80 25.37
N GLN A 230 0.51 2.94 25.44
CA GLN A 230 -0.92 3.03 25.74
C GLN A 230 -1.71 3.69 24.61
N SER A 231 -1.19 4.76 24.02
CA SER A 231 -1.98 5.62 23.14
C SER A 231 -1.71 5.39 21.65
N ARG A 232 -0.45 5.16 21.28
CA ARG A 232 -0.03 5.00 19.89
C ARG A 232 1.03 3.93 19.74
N VAL A 233 0.91 3.13 18.68
CA VAL A 233 1.94 2.19 18.23
C VAL A 233 2.01 2.23 16.72
N TRP A 234 3.05 2.83 16.19
CA TRP A 234 3.29 2.94 14.75
C TRP A 234 4.54 2.16 14.37
N CYS A 235 4.44 1.40 13.29
CA CYS A 235 5.48 0.49 12.86
C CYS A 235 5.72 0.57 11.36
N THR A 236 6.98 0.57 10.96
CA THR A 236 7.39 0.16 9.62
C THR A 236 8.11 -1.19 9.71
N THR A 237 7.67 -2.19 8.95
CA THR A 237 8.39 -3.47 8.80
C THR A 237 8.08 -4.10 7.44
N PRO A 238 9.07 -4.62 6.69
CA PRO A 238 8.82 -5.24 5.40
C PRO A 238 8.29 -6.68 5.50
N LEU A 239 8.54 -7.36 6.63
CA LEU A 239 8.15 -8.76 6.85
C LEU A 239 7.32 -8.93 8.15
N PRO A 240 6.09 -8.37 8.23
CA PRO A 240 5.27 -8.50 9.43
C PRO A 240 4.86 -9.95 9.73
N GLU A 241 4.64 -10.78 8.72
CA GLU A 241 4.17 -12.17 8.89
C GLU A 241 5.22 -13.09 9.52
N THR A 242 6.49 -12.69 9.52
CA THR A 242 7.56 -13.47 10.13
C THR A 242 7.76 -13.16 11.61
N GLN A 243 6.95 -12.26 12.18
CA GLN A 243 7.05 -11.80 13.57
C GLN A 243 5.73 -12.07 14.33
N PRO A 244 5.51 -13.30 14.84
CA PRO A 244 4.27 -13.65 15.54
C PRO A 244 4.00 -12.76 16.77
N PHE A 245 5.04 -12.50 17.58
CA PHE A 245 4.92 -11.64 18.77
C PHE A 245 4.43 -10.23 18.39
N LEU A 246 4.85 -9.75 17.22
CA LEU A 246 4.46 -8.43 16.75
C LEU A 246 2.97 -8.40 16.41
N ILE A 247 2.52 -9.39 15.64
CA ILE A 247 1.11 -9.49 15.23
C ILE A 247 0.20 -9.49 16.48
N GLU A 248 0.57 -10.27 17.49
CA GLU A 248 -0.14 -10.33 18.77
C GLU A 248 -0.14 -8.99 19.49
N ALA A 249 1.02 -8.32 19.59
CA ALA A 249 1.13 -7.03 20.26
C ALA A 249 0.30 -5.93 19.56
N LEU A 250 0.35 -5.83 18.23
CA LEU A 250 -0.40 -4.83 17.47
C LEU A 250 -1.92 -5.03 17.63
N LEU A 251 -2.39 -6.27 17.56
CA LEU A 251 -3.81 -6.60 17.77
C LEU A 251 -4.26 -6.26 19.19
N ALA A 252 -3.45 -6.60 20.20
CA ALA A 252 -3.77 -6.30 21.59
C ALA A 252 -3.88 -4.79 21.82
N LYS A 253 -2.96 -3.99 21.26
CA LYS A 253 -2.99 -2.54 21.39
C LYS A 253 -4.15 -1.89 20.64
N ALA A 254 -4.47 -2.37 19.44
CA ALA A 254 -5.64 -1.90 18.69
C ALA A 254 -6.95 -2.22 19.43
N THR A 255 -7.05 -3.42 20.01
CA THR A 255 -8.21 -3.82 20.84
C THR A 255 -8.35 -2.97 22.09
N ALA A 256 -7.22 -2.55 22.68
CA ALA A 256 -7.19 -1.62 23.82
C ALA A 256 -7.51 -0.15 23.43
N GLY A 257 -7.76 0.14 22.14
CA GLY A 257 -8.13 1.47 21.65
C GLY A 257 -6.96 2.37 21.26
N ALA A 258 -5.73 1.85 21.21
CA ALA A 258 -4.58 2.63 20.75
C ALA A 258 -4.64 2.90 19.24
N ASP A 259 -4.04 4.01 18.79
CA ASP A 259 -3.83 4.27 17.37
C ASP A 259 -2.69 3.40 16.84
N VAL A 260 -3.05 2.27 16.24
CA VAL A 260 -2.08 1.31 15.71
C VAL A 260 -1.96 1.43 14.20
N ARG A 261 -0.74 1.68 13.71
CA ARG A 261 -0.43 1.88 12.29
C ARG A 261 0.71 0.99 11.84
N LEU A 262 0.54 0.34 10.69
CA LEU A 262 1.54 -0.52 10.06
C LEU A 262 1.82 -0.06 8.63
N LEU A 263 3.06 0.31 8.37
CA LEU A 263 3.60 0.58 7.05
C LEU A 263 4.45 -0.62 6.60
N THR A 264 4.13 -1.19 5.45
CA THR A 264 4.81 -2.39 4.90
C THR A 264 4.93 -2.31 3.38
N THR A 265 5.59 -3.30 2.77
CA THR A 265 5.54 -3.54 1.32
C THR A 265 4.50 -4.58 0.95
N HIS A 266 4.02 -4.54 -0.29
CA HIS A 266 3.05 -5.52 -0.78
C HIS A 266 3.71 -6.87 -1.03
N ARG A 267 3.31 -7.91 -0.29
CA ARG A 267 3.79 -9.29 -0.50
C ARG A 267 2.65 -10.30 -0.39
N PRO A 268 2.50 -11.22 -1.36
CA PRO A 268 1.47 -12.26 -1.31
C PRO A 268 1.49 -13.10 -0.04
N ALA A 269 2.67 -13.41 0.50
CA ALA A 269 2.83 -14.18 1.73
C ALA A 269 2.27 -13.47 2.98
N ALA A 270 2.23 -12.13 3.00
CA ALA A 270 1.75 -11.35 4.13
C ALA A 270 0.22 -11.12 4.13
N THR A 271 -0.45 -11.38 3.00
CA THR A 271 -1.87 -11.11 2.72
C THR A 271 -2.81 -11.45 3.89
N GLU A 272 -2.74 -12.67 4.41
CA GLU A 272 -3.61 -13.14 5.50
C GLU A 272 -3.29 -12.42 6.82
N THR A 273 -2.00 -12.20 7.10
CA THR A 273 -1.56 -11.46 8.29
C THR A 273 -2.04 -10.01 8.25
N LEU A 274 -1.92 -9.33 7.11
CA LEU A 274 -2.36 -7.94 6.96
C LEU A 274 -3.88 -7.82 7.09
N ARG A 275 -4.64 -8.76 6.52
CA ARG A 275 -6.09 -8.85 6.71
C ARG A 275 -6.45 -9.02 8.18
N LYS A 276 -5.80 -9.95 8.88
CA LYS A 276 -6.03 -10.19 10.31
C LYS A 276 -5.78 -8.92 11.13
N LEU A 277 -4.69 -8.21 10.85
CA LEU A 277 -4.35 -6.96 11.51
C LEU A 277 -5.40 -5.88 11.24
N ALA A 278 -5.80 -5.69 9.99
CA ALA A 278 -6.80 -4.69 9.61
C ALA A 278 -8.18 -4.95 10.23
N LEU A 279 -8.66 -6.20 10.20
CA LEU A 279 -9.90 -6.59 10.88
C LEU A 279 -9.83 -6.39 12.40
N GLY A 280 -8.63 -6.48 12.99
CA GLY A 280 -8.38 -6.20 14.40
C GLY A 280 -8.21 -4.71 14.75
N GLY A 281 -8.45 -3.80 13.80
CA GLY A 281 -8.39 -2.35 14.03
C GLY A 281 -7.03 -1.69 13.74
N VAL A 282 -6.06 -2.43 13.21
CA VAL A 282 -4.76 -1.87 12.80
C VAL A 282 -4.89 -1.19 11.44
N LYS A 283 -4.46 0.07 11.31
CA LYS A 283 -4.41 0.75 10.01
C LYS A 283 -3.21 0.24 9.23
N VAL A 284 -3.41 -0.27 8.02
CA VAL A 284 -2.34 -0.87 7.20
C VAL A 284 -2.18 -0.08 5.89
N ARG A 285 -0.96 0.37 5.62
CA ARG A 285 -0.59 1.04 4.38
C ARG A 285 0.65 0.43 3.73
N LEU A 286 0.74 0.62 2.42
CA LEU A 286 1.87 0.21 1.60
C LEU A 286 2.73 1.41 1.26
N ALA A 287 4.04 1.32 1.48
CA ALA A 287 5.01 2.32 1.01
C ALA A 287 5.95 1.73 -0.04
N THR A 288 6.59 2.63 -0.79
CA THR A 288 7.59 2.30 -1.82
C THR A 288 8.89 1.78 -1.22
N ASP A 289 9.30 2.29 -0.05
CA ASP A 289 10.48 1.82 0.68
C ASP A 289 10.14 1.56 2.16
N THR A 290 10.07 0.28 2.54
CA THR A 290 9.93 -0.15 3.95
C THR A 290 11.06 -1.09 4.34
N ARG A 291 12.26 -0.93 3.75
CA ARG A 291 13.40 -1.79 4.07
C ARG A 291 13.89 -1.62 5.51
N ALA A 292 13.66 -0.44 6.11
CA ALA A 292 14.00 -0.16 7.50
C ALA A 292 12.89 -0.64 8.42
N THR A 293 13.25 -1.25 9.55
CA THR A 293 12.29 -1.50 10.62
C THR A 293 12.31 -0.35 11.62
N THR A 294 11.16 0.25 11.89
CA THR A 294 11.04 1.38 12.80
C THR A 294 9.80 1.26 13.67
N TRP A 295 9.87 1.85 14.87
CA TRP A 295 8.79 1.87 15.85
C TRP A 295 8.65 3.24 16.45
N VAL A 296 7.41 3.68 16.63
CA VAL A 296 7.04 4.81 17.47
C VAL A 296 5.97 4.32 18.43
N ALA A 297 6.21 4.44 19.73
CA ALA A 297 5.33 3.97 20.77
C ALA A 297 5.27 5.04 21.86
N ASP A 298 4.15 5.76 21.93
CA ASP A 298 4.01 6.96 22.76
C ASP A 298 5.22 7.89 22.66
N ASP A 299 5.91 8.19 23.76
CA ASP A 299 7.07 9.08 23.84
C ASP A 299 8.42 8.41 23.49
N GLN A 300 8.38 7.18 22.97
CA GLN A 300 9.56 6.40 22.62
C GLN A 300 9.56 6.03 21.14
N ALA A 301 10.75 5.86 20.58
CA ALA A 301 10.92 5.28 19.26
C ALA A 301 12.12 4.33 19.21
N LEU A 302 12.04 3.35 18.31
CA LEU A 302 13.13 2.44 18.01
C LEU A 302 13.45 2.49 16.52
N LEU A 303 14.73 2.69 16.21
CA LEU A 303 15.26 2.62 14.85
C LEU A 303 16.18 1.40 14.75
N LEU A 304 15.76 0.39 13.99
CA LEU A 304 16.47 -0.87 13.86
C LEU A 304 17.35 -0.85 12.62
N ALA A 305 18.65 -1.08 12.81
CA ALA A 305 19.61 -1.34 11.75
C ALA A 305 19.90 -2.84 11.64
N VAL A 306 18.83 -3.65 11.55
CA VAL A 306 18.84 -5.12 11.59
C VAL A 306 17.75 -5.73 10.70
N GLY A 307 17.91 -7.02 10.36
CA GLY A 307 16.87 -7.79 9.67
C GLY A 307 15.77 -8.25 10.61
N THR A 308 14.66 -7.51 10.69
CA THR A 308 13.26 -7.93 10.91
C THR A 308 12.89 -9.11 11.85
N GLY A 309 13.73 -9.55 12.79
CA GLY A 309 13.32 -10.42 13.91
C GLY A 309 12.61 -11.73 13.53
N ALA A 310 12.98 -12.37 12.42
CA ALA A 310 12.44 -13.67 12.00
C ALA A 310 13.45 -14.78 12.28
N LYS A 311 13.13 -15.73 13.18
CA LYS A 311 13.72 -17.07 13.50
C LYS A 311 15.23 -17.34 13.42
N GLU A 312 16.05 -16.43 12.94
CA GLU A 312 17.50 -16.50 12.81
C GLU A 312 18.05 -15.07 13.00
N GLU A 313 18.17 -14.63 14.26
CA GLU A 313 19.09 -13.53 14.56
C GLU A 313 20.44 -13.94 13.97
N LYS A 314 20.92 -13.18 12.98
CA LYS A 314 22.15 -13.56 12.30
C LYS A 314 23.30 -13.29 13.26
N PRO A 315 24.25 -14.24 13.39
CA PRO A 315 25.46 -13.97 14.12
C PRO A 315 26.11 -12.67 13.61
N GLY A 316 26.23 -11.67 14.46
CA GLY A 316 26.94 -10.42 14.14
C GLY A 316 26.55 -9.20 14.95
N LEU A 317 26.92 -8.03 14.42
CA LEU A 317 26.63 -6.71 14.95
C LEU A 317 25.30 -6.21 14.39
N GLU A 318 24.33 -6.11 15.27
CA GLU A 318 22.96 -5.71 15.03
C GLU A 318 22.54 -4.67 16.08
N LEU A 319 21.87 -3.59 15.69
CA LEU A 319 21.61 -2.45 16.56
C LEU A 319 20.16 -1.98 16.50
N ALA A 320 19.60 -1.63 17.66
CA ALA A 320 18.37 -0.85 17.76
C ALA A 320 18.61 0.39 18.62
N VAL A 321 18.51 1.56 17.99
CA VAL A 321 18.65 2.85 18.68
C VAL A 321 17.34 3.18 19.38
N HIS A 322 17.41 3.45 20.68
CA HIS A 322 16.27 3.88 21.50
C HIS A 322 16.27 5.40 21.61
N LEU A 323 15.23 6.00 21.03
CA LEU A 323 14.96 7.42 21.10
C LEU A 323 13.92 7.66 22.19
N VAL A 324 14.21 8.63 23.05
CA VAL A 324 13.34 9.07 24.15
C VAL A 324 13.37 10.60 24.21
N GLY A 325 12.34 11.21 24.78
CA GLY A 325 12.27 12.66 24.95
C GLY A 325 12.21 13.41 23.61
N GLU A 326 13.02 14.47 23.47
CA GLU A 326 12.94 15.42 22.36
C GLU A 326 13.25 14.83 20.97
N ALA A 327 13.95 13.69 20.90
CA ALA A 327 14.25 13.01 19.63
C ALA A 327 13.03 12.26 19.06
N THR A 328 12.10 11.82 19.92
CA THR A 328 10.95 11.00 19.48
C THR A 328 10.01 11.77 18.55
N PRO A 329 9.58 13.02 18.84
CA PRO A 329 8.68 13.77 17.96
C PRO A 329 9.25 13.97 16.55
N ALA A 330 10.55 14.29 16.44
CA ALA A 330 11.21 14.45 15.14
C ALA A 330 11.20 13.15 14.33
N PHE A 331 11.46 12.02 14.99
CA PHE A 331 11.40 10.70 14.35
C PHE A 331 9.96 10.29 13.98
N ALA A 332 8.98 10.58 14.84
CA ALA A 332 7.57 10.35 14.57
C ALA A 332 7.07 11.17 13.36
N ALA A 333 7.58 12.39 13.17
CA ALA A 333 7.28 13.18 11.99
C ALA A 333 7.82 12.54 10.69
N THR A 334 8.97 11.88 10.74
CA THR A 334 9.47 11.08 9.60
C THR A 334 8.53 9.92 9.28
N PHE A 335 8.03 9.21 10.30
CA PHE A 335 7.02 8.17 10.09
C PHE A 335 5.74 8.72 9.46
N GLU A 336 5.20 9.82 9.98
CA GLU A 336 3.97 10.44 9.45
C GLU A 336 4.14 10.90 7.99
N ARG A 337 5.32 11.41 7.65
CA ARG A 337 5.66 11.72 6.25
C ARG A 337 5.56 10.45 5.39
N SER A 338 6.25 9.37 5.77
CA SER A 338 6.18 8.09 5.04
C SER A 338 4.76 7.52 4.98
N TRP A 339 3.98 7.70 6.06
CA TRP A 339 2.58 7.28 6.13
C TRP A 339 1.68 8.05 5.17
N SER A 340 1.92 9.36 5.00
CA SER A 340 1.21 10.21 4.04
C SER A 340 1.60 9.92 2.59
N GLN A 341 2.84 9.49 2.35
CA GLN A 341 3.40 9.12 1.03
C GLN A 341 3.17 7.66 0.65
N ALA A 342 2.46 6.91 1.48
CA ALA A 342 2.04 5.56 1.15
C ALA A 342 1.30 5.54 -0.19
N ILE A 343 1.49 4.46 -0.95
CA ILE A 343 0.92 4.27 -2.28
C ILE A 343 -0.45 3.58 -2.24
N ALA A 344 -0.74 2.88 -1.15
CA ALA A 344 -2.02 2.22 -0.96
C ALA A 344 -2.37 2.02 0.51
N GLU A 345 -3.67 1.89 0.79
CA GLU A 345 -4.23 1.58 2.10
C GLU A 345 -5.10 0.32 2.01
N LEU A 346 -4.95 -0.59 2.97
CA LEU A 346 -5.81 -1.77 3.06
C LEU A 346 -7.16 -1.35 3.61
N GLN A 347 -8.21 -1.60 2.85
CA GLN A 347 -9.59 -1.39 3.27
C GLN A 347 -10.26 -2.76 3.37
N THR A 348 -10.71 -3.13 4.56
CA THR A 348 -11.42 -4.39 4.80
C THR A 348 -12.92 -4.21 4.67
N GLN A 349 -13.63 -5.23 4.19
CA GLN A 349 -15.10 -5.23 4.09
C GLN A 349 -15.67 -4.02 3.33
N VAL A 350 -15.05 -3.65 2.20
CA VAL A 350 -15.44 -2.44 1.46
C VAL A 350 -16.79 -2.62 0.80
N LYS A 351 -17.61 -1.57 0.90
CA LYS A 351 -18.87 -1.46 0.17
C LYS A 351 -18.64 -1.01 -1.27
N LEU A 352 -19.39 -1.58 -2.20
CA LEU A 352 -19.32 -1.35 -3.63
C LEU A 352 -19.39 0.15 -3.95
N GLY A 353 -20.28 0.91 -3.31
CA GLY A 353 -20.43 2.36 -3.56
C GLY A 353 -19.30 3.25 -3.05
N ALA A 354 -18.42 2.73 -2.19
CA ALA A 354 -17.24 3.47 -1.72
C ALA A 354 -16.09 3.48 -2.74
N LEU A 355 -16.23 2.70 -3.82
CA LEU A 355 -15.20 2.55 -4.84
C LEU A 355 -15.47 3.52 -5.99
N GLN A 356 -14.78 4.67 -6.00
CA GLN A 356 -14.95 5.66 -7.06
C GLN A 356 -13.88 5.57 -8.16
N SER A 357 -12.70 5.02 -7.86
CA SER A 357 -11.61 4.62 -8.79
C SER A 357 -10.37 4.29 -7.96
N GLY A 358 -9.35 3.68 -8.57
CA GLY A 358 -8.05 3.48 -7.90
C GLY A 358 -8.03 2.38 -6.85
N TYR A 359 -8.83 1.32 -6.99
CA TYR A 359 -8.78 0.17 -6.08
C TYR A 359 -8.23 -1.06 -6.80
N GLN A 360 -7.39 -1.83 -6.11
CA GLN A 360 -6.88 -3.11 -6.58
C GLN A 360 -7.31 -4.22 -5.63
N ARG A 361 -7.71 -5.36 -6.18
CA ARG A 361 -7.99 -6.54 -5.37
C ARG A 361 -6.72 -7.00 -4.66
N LEU A 362 -6.85 -7.35 -3.38
CA LEU A 362 -5.81 -8.08 -2.65
C LEU A 362 -5.45 -9.35 -3.43
N ALA A 363 -4.17 -9.60 -3.72
CA ALA A 363 -3.76 -10.80 -4.46
C ALA A 363 -4.39 -12.06 -3.82
N PRO A 364 -4.98 -12.97 -4.60
CA PRO A 364 -5.72 -14.10 -4.05
C PRO A 364 -4.79 -14.97 -3.20
N GLY A 365 -5.03 -14.97 -1.89
CA GLY A 365 -4.57 -16.06 -1.04
C GLY A 365 -5.31 -17.36 -1.38
N PRO A 366 -4.90 -18.50 -0.80
CA PRO A 366 -5.48 -19.83 -1.09
C PRO A 366 -6.98 -19.94 -0.77
N LEU A 367 -7.55 -18.96 -0.03
CA LEU A 367 -8.98 -18.86 0.26
C LEU A 367 -9.67 -17.84 -0.67
N GLY A 368 -9.94 -18.30 -1.90
CA GLY A 368 -11.18 -18.07 -2.64
C GLY A 368 -11.52 -16.66 -3.15
N ALA A 369 -11.60 -16.54 -4.48
CA ALA A 369 -12.39 -15.51 -5.16
C ALA A 369 -13.89 -15.76 -4.95
N TRP A 370 -14.44 -15.36 -3.80
CA TRP A 370 -15.89 -15.49 -3.59
C TRP A 370 -16.70 -14.49 -4.41
N LEU A 371 -16.08 -13.40 -4.87
CA LEU A 371 -16.71 -12.41 -5.75
C LEU A 371 -15.72 -11.94 -6.84
N PRO A 372 -16.18 -11.74 -8.10
CA PRO A 372 -15.37 -11.12 -9.14
C PRO A 372 -15.02 -9.67 -8.74
N PRO A 373 -13.86 -9.15 -9.17
CA PRO A 373 -13.46 -7.78 -8.84
C PRO A 373 -14.50 -6.77 -9.35
N PRO A 374 -14.70 -5.65 -8.63
CA PRO A 374 -15.60 -4.60 -9.05
C PRO A 374 -15.13 -4.02 -10.39
N VAL A 375 -16.01 -4.02 -11.39
CA VAL A 375 -15.81 -3.30 -12.67
C VAL A 375 -16.52 -1.95 -12.62
N ALA A 376 -15.94 -0.92 -13.23
CA ALA A 376 -16.48 0.45 -13.18
C ALA A 376 -17.93 0.54 -13.70
N SER A 377 -18.21 -0.19 -14.78
CA SER A 377 -19.55 -0.26 -15.35
C SER A 377 -19.78 -1.59 -16.05
N LYS A 378 -21.00 -2.10 -16.01
CA LYS A 378 -21.43 -3.24 -16.82
C LYS A 378 -22.74 -2.91 -17.53
N LEU A 379 -22.76 -3.14 -18.84
CA LEU A 379 -23.98 -3.11 -19.65
C LEU A 379 -24.69 -4.46 -19.50
N ILE A 380 -25.97 -4.44 -19.13
CA ILE A 380 -26.80 -5.64 -19.01
C ILE A 380 -27.85 -5.61 -20.12
N ALA A 381 -27.68 -6.46 -21.12
CA ALA A 381 -28.69 -6.67 -22.15
C ALA A 381 -29.85 -7.49 -21.58
N ILE A 382 -31.07 -7.00 -21.72
CA ILE A 382 -32.30 -7.74 -21.43
C ILE A 382 -32.68 -8.50 -22.69
N ASP A 383 -32.45 -9.81 -22.67
CA ASP A 383 -32.59 -10.68 -23.85
C ASP A 383 -34.03 -10.77 -24.39
N SER A 384 -35.02 -10.58 -23.50
CA SER A 384 -36.44 -10.63 -23.88
C SER A 384 -36.96 -9.23 -24.22
N PRO A 385 -37.44 -8.99 -25.45
CA PRO A 385 -38.04 -7.71 -25.82
C PRO A 385 -39.25 -7.40 -24.93
N TRP A 386 -39.32 -6.17 -24.41
CA TRP A 386 -40.43 -5.74 -23.57
C TRP A 386 -41.54 -5.15 -24.42
N THR A 387 -42.72 -5.77 -24.35
CA THR A 387 -43.90 -5.20 -25.02
C THR A 387 -44.54 -4.15 -24.11
N ALA A 388 -44.56 -2.89 -24.56
CA ALA A 388 -45.16 -1.81 -23.80
C ALA A 388 -46.68 -2.01 -23.64
N HIS A 389 -47.24 -1.56 -22.52
CA HIS A 389 -48.68 -1.65 -22.26
C HIS A 389 -49.50 -0.82 -23.24
N SER A 390 -48.93 0.32 -23.65
CA SER A 390 -49.45 1.19 -24.69
C SER A 390 -48.32 1.68 -25.59
N ALA A 391 -48.63 1.96 -26.86
CA ALA A 391 -47.69 2.59 -27.79
C ALA A 391 -47.29 4.02 -27.36
N THR A 392 -48.03 4.64 -26.45
CA THR A 392 -47.67 5.92 -25.82
C THR A 392 -46.72 5.75 -24.63
N ASP A 393 -46.50 4.53 -24.15
CA ASP A 393 -45.64 4.21 -22.99
C ASP A 393 -44.23 3.74 -23.41
N LEU A 394 -43.81 3.97 -24.66
CA LEU A 394 -42.50 3.55 -25.19
C LEU A 394 -41.30 4.19 -24.48
N VAL A 395 -41.54 5.16 -23.60
CA VAL A 395 -40.55 5.82 -22.74
C VAL A 395 -40.39 5.12 -21.38
N ASN A 396 -41.31 4.23 -21.02
CA ASN A 396 -41.28 3.54 -19.74
C ASN A 396 -40.23 2.40 -19.74
N SER A 397 -39.74 2.06 -18.57
CA SER A 397 -38.77 0.98 -18.38
C SER A 397 -39.47 -0.35 -18.04
N PRO A 398 -38.98 -1.50 -18.52
CA PRO A 398 -39.51 -2.79 -18.12
C PRO A 398 -39.29 -3.04 -16.62
N PRO A 399 -40.23 -3.72 -15.93
CA PRO A 399 -39.93 -4.32 -14.65
C PRO A 399 -38.90 -5.44 -14.89
N HIS A 400 -37.67 -5.26 -14.42
CA HIS A 400 -36.61 -6.25 -14.53
C HIS A 400 -36.34 -6.85 -13.15
N LYS A 401 -36.05 -8.17 -13.11
CA LYS A 401 -35.38 -8.75 -11.93
C LYS A 401 -34.04 -8.07 -11.82
N ASP A 402 -33.83 -7.36 -10.73
CA ASP A 402 -32.66 -6.54 -10.58
C ASP A 402 -31.41 -7.41 -10.65
N ALA A 403 -30.45 -7.06 -11.51
CA ALA A 403 -29.10 -7.60 -11.41
C ALA A 403 -28.41 -7.18 -10.09
N LYS A 404 -29.10 -6.39 -9.27
CA LYS A 404 -28.76 -6.04 -7.89
C LYS A 404 -28.80 -7.22 -6.95
N ASP A 405 -29.65 -8.18 -7.28
CA ASP A 405 -29.84 -9.40 -6.52
C ASP A 405 -28.95 -10.53 -7.04
N ASP A 406 -28.21 -10.32 -8.14
CA ASP A 406 -27.25 -11.29 -8.68
C ASP A 406 -25.91 -11.21 -7.91
N PRO A 407 -25.58 -12.22 -7.08
CA PRO A 407 -24.34 -12.23 -6.33
C PRO A 407 -23.09 -12.32 -7.22
N THR A 408 -23.21 -12.54 -8.52
CA THR A 408 -22.08 -12.53 -9.45
C THR A 408 -21.85 -11.17 -10.12
N CYS A 409 -22.80 -10.24 -10.00
CA CYS A 409 -22.72 -8.92 -10.59
C CYS A 409 -21.85 -7.98 -9.75
N GLY A 410 -20.53 -7.99 -9.99
CA GLY A 410 -19.56 -7.10 -9.34
C GLY A 410 -19.31 -5.82 -10.13
N ALA A 411 -20.32 -5.00 -10.41
CA ALA A 411 -20.16 -3.75 -11.15
C ALA A 411 -20.61 -2.54 -10.32
N LEU A 412 -19.83 -1.46 -10.32
CA LEU A 412 -20.14 -0.22 -9.60
C LEU A 412 -21.36 0.48 -10.19
N THR A 413 -21.42 0.47 -11.51
CA THR A 413 -22.47 1.08 -12.30
C THR A 413 -23.11 0.04 -13.20
N LEU A 414 -24.44 -0.05 -13.19
CA LEU A 414 -25.18 -0.85 -14.16
C LEU A 414 -25.94 0.04 -15.12
N VAL A 415 -25.80 -0.28 -16.40
CA VAL A 415 -26.63 0.29 -17.46
C VAL A 415 -27.39 -0.86 -18.06
N TYR A 416 -28.72 -0.84 -17.97
CA TYR A 416 -29.54 -1.84 -18.63
C TYR A 416 -29.82 -1.42 -20.05
N GLN A 417 -29.82 -2.37 -20.96
CA GLN A 417 -30.19 -2.16 -22.36
C GLN A 417 -31.30 -3.12 -22.74
N TRP A 418 -32.36 -2.63 -23.35
CA TRP A 418 -33.49 -3.45 -23.77
C TRP A 418 -34.11 -2.96 -25.07
N VAL A 419 -34.87 -3.85 -25.71
CA VAL A 419 -35.68 -3.53 -26.88
C VAL A 419 -37.14 -3.38 -26.45
N VAL A 420 -37.74 -2.22 -26.73
CA VAL A 420 -39.16 -1.98 -26.51
C VAL A 420 -39.94 -2.28 -27.79
N VAL A 421 -40.96 -3.12 -27.69
CA VAL A 421 -41.88 -3.48 -28.79
C VAL A 421 -43.23 -2.82 -28.54
N PRO A 422 -43.81 -2.10 -29.52
CA PRO A 422 -45.14 -1.52 -29.35
C PRO A 422 -46.22 -2.61 -29.31
N PRO A 423 -47.28 -2.44 -28.48
CA PRO A 423 -48.36 -3.42 -28.40
C PRO A 423 -49.16 -3.45 -29.70
N LYS A 424 -49.38 -4.65 -30.24
CA LYS A 424 -50.17 -4.85 -31.45
C LYS A 424 -51.66 -4.98 -31.11
N LEU A 425 -52.52 -4.56 -32.03
CA LEU A 425 -53.97 -4.73 -31.93
C LEU A 425 -54.35 -6.23 -31.76
N PRO A 426 -55.02 -6.66 -30.67
CA PRO A 426 -55.31 -8.09 -30.41
C PRO A 426 -56.30 -8.70 -31.43
N ALA A 427 -56.17 -10.01 -31.71
CA ALA A 427 -56.92 -10.74 -32.77
C ALA A 427 -58.43 -10.63 -32.70
N ASP A 428 -58.95 -10.54 -31.51
CA ASP A 428 -60.33 -10.75 -31.11
C ASP A 428 -61.10 -9.46 -30.79
N VAL A 429 -60.48 -8.29 -31.03
CA VAL A 429 -61.12 -6.99 -30.81
C VAL A 429 -62.06 -6.62 -31.95
N LYS A 430 -63.17 -5.94 -31.63
CA LYS A 430 -64.13 -5.43 -32.63
C LYS A 430 -63.98 -3.93 -32.77
N GLU A 431 -64.00 -3.44 -34.01
CA GLU A 431 -64.00 -1.99 -34.26
C GLU A 431 -65.32 -1.37 -33.82
N GLU A 432 -65.23 -0.24 -33.14
CA GLU A 432 -66.37 0.60 -32.77
C GLU A 432 -66.59 1.68 -33.83
N PHE A 433 -67.86 1.90 -34.17
CA PHE A 433 -68.28 2.88 -35.15
C PHE A 433 -69.20 3.91 -34.47
N LEU A 434 -69.20 5.13 -35.01
CA LEU A 434 -70.12 6.19 -34.59
C LEU A 434 -71.56 5.77 -34.86
N SER A 435 -72.49 6.23 -34.02
CA SER A 435 -73.91 6.08 -34.32
C SER A 435 -74.28 6.92 -35.56
N PRO A 436 -75.35 6.56 -36.30
CA PRO A 436 -75.78 7.32 -37.48
C PRO A 436 -76.05 8.81 -37.18
N GLU A 437 -76.52 9.12 -35.97
CA GLU A 437 -76.80 10.48 -35.51
C GLU A 437 -75.53 11.28 -35.22
N GLU A 438 -74.51 10.66 -34.63
CA GLU A 438 -73.21 11.28 -34.38
C GLU A 438 -72.41 11.47 -35.67
N ALA A 439 -72.48 10.49 -36.58
CA ALA A 439 -71.88 10.58 -37.91
C ALA A 439 -72.48 11.74 -38.72
N ALA A 440 -73.81 11.92 -38.68
CA ALA A 440 -74.49 13.01 -39.35
C ALA A 440 -74.09 14.39 -38.79
N LYS A 441 -73.91 14.52 -37.46
CA LYS A 441 -73.44 15.77 -36.82
C LYS A 441 -72.01 16.16 -37.23
N LEU A 442 -71.19 15.17 -37.58
CA LEU A 442 -69.81 15.37 -38.04
C LEU A 442 -69.70 15.44 -39.57
N GLY A 443 -70.81 15.40 -40.31
CA GLY A 443 -70.83 15.41 -41.78
C GLY A 443 -70.27 14.13 -42.42
N LEU A 444 -70.23 13.03 -41.68
CA LEU A 444 -69.69 11.74 -42.12
C LEU A 444 -70.80 10.84 -42.69
N PRO A 445 -70.47 9.91 -43.61
CA PRO A 445 -71.45 8.98 -44.17
C PRO A 445 -72.10 8.11 -43.08
N ALA A 446 -73.44 7.98 -43.10
CA ALA A 446 -74.20 7.28 -42.05
C ALA A 446 -73.92 5.76 -41.95
N ALA A 447 -73.20 5.17 -42.92
CA ALA A 447 -72.83 3.76 -42.91
C ALA A 447 -71.40 3.58 -42.35
N ARG A 448 -71.31 3.17 -41.07
CA ARG A 448 -70.08 2.73 -40.38
C ARG A 448 -68.91 3.72 -40.43
N ALA A 449 -69.14 4.97 -40.04
CA ALA A 449 -68.05 5.91 -39.81
C ALA A 449 -67.22 5.49 -38.57
N SER A 450 -65.93 5.22 -38.74
CA SER A 450 -65.02 4.92 -37.63
C SER A 450 -64.78 6.15 -36.76
N TYR A 451 -64.49 5.94 -35.47
CA TYR A 451 -63.96 7.00 -34.62
C TYR A 451 -62.58 7.47 -35.14
N ASP A 452 -62.24 8.74 -34.93
CA ASP A 452 -60.88 9.26 -35.05
C ASP A 452 -60.38 9.66 -33.64
N PRO A 453 -59.39 8.96 -33.06
CA PRO A 453 -58.66 7.82 -33.61
C PRO A 453 -59.52 6.55 -33.58
N ARG A 454 -59.22 5.57 -34.45
CA ARG A 454 -60.00 4.33 -34.54
C ARG A 454 -60.02 3.58 -33.21
N ARG A 455 -61.23 3.17 -32.82
CA ARG A 455 -61.50 2.52 -31.53
C ARG A 455 -61.82 1.05 -31.74
N PHE A 456 -61.29 0.22 -30.87
CA PHE A 456 -61.60 -1.20 -30.82
C PHE A 456 -61.88 -1.62 -29.40
N SER A 457 -62.83 -2.54 -29.19
CA SER A 457 -63.14 -3.03 -27.85
C SER A 457 -63.10 -4.54 -27.74
N ARG A 458 -62.76 -4.99 -26.53
CA ARG A 458 -62.83 -6.39 -26.10
C ARG A 458 -63.34 -6.43 -24.66
N GLY A 459 -64.61 -6.78 -24.51
CA GLY A 459 -65.28 -6.73 -23.22
C GLY A 459 -65.28 -5.31 -22.67
N LYS A 460 -64.55 -5.07 -21.56
CA LYS A 460 -64.41 -3.74 -20.93
C LYS A 460 -63.13 -3.00 -21.35
N GLU A 461 -62.26 -3.62 -22.14
CA GLU A 461 -61.02 -3.00 -22.62
C GLU A 461 -61.27 -2.22 -23.92
N LEU A 462 -60.80 -0.98 -23.97
CA LEU A 462 -60.82 -0.12 -25.16
C LEU A 462 -59.41 0.07 -25.69
N PHE A 463 -59.24 0.01 -27.01
CA PHE A 463 -57.97 0.16 -27.71
C PHE A 463 -58.08 1.27 -28.76
N LEU A 464 -57.06 2.12 -28.85
CA LEU A 464 -56.93 3.15 -29.90
C LEU A 464 -55.83 2.74 -30.86
N LEU A 465 -56.09 2.82 -32.17
CA LEU A 465 -55.08 2.49 -33.18
C LEU A 465 -54.19 3.69 -33.51
N ALA A 466 -52.88 3.54 -33.29
CA ALA A 466 -51.89 4.51 -33.74
C ALA A 466 -51.54 4.28 -35.21
N GLU A 467 -52.19 5.03 -36.11
CA GLU A 467 -51.97 4.91 -37.55
C GLU A 467 -50.73 5.69 -38.03
N ARG A 468 -50.33 6.73 -37.28
CA ARG A 468 -49.14 7.55 -37.54
C ARG A 468 -48.19 7.52 -36.35
N ASN A 469 -46.93 7.86 -36.58
CA ASN A 469 -45.88 7.86 -35.56
C ASN A 469 -45.24 9.25 -35.32
N ASP A 470 -45.86 10.32 -35.81
CA ASP A 470 -45.34 11.67 -35.59
C ASP A 470 -45.59 12.15 -34.14
N PRO A 471 -44.69 12.94 -33.54
CA PRO A 471 -44.76 13.31 -32.12
C PRO A 471 -46.04 14.08 -31.75
N ILE A 472 -46.56 14.91 -32.66
CA ILE A 472 -47.77 15.72 -32.43
C ILE A 472 -48.98 14.80 -32.32
N TYR A 473 -49.14 13.87 -33.28
CA TYR A 473 -50.21 12.87 -33.25
C TYR A 473 -50.14 11.96 -32.03
N LEU A 474 -48.96 11.46 -31.68
CA LEU A 474 -48.80 10.59 -30.51
C LEU A 474 -49.05 11.33 -29.19
N GLY A 475 -48.75 12.64 -29.12
CA GLY A 475 -49.08 13.51 -27.99
C GLY A 475 -50.58 13.65 -27.81
N TRP A 476 -51.30 14.02 -28.86
CA TRP A 476 -52.77 14.07 -28.87
C TRP A 476 -53.41 12.72 -28.57
N LEU A 477 -52.91 11.64 -29.17
CA LEU A 477 -53.43 10.29 -28.97
C LEU A 477 -53.28 9.82 -27.52
N ARG A 478 -52.25 10.30 -26.81
CA ARG A 478 -52.07 10.04 -25.38
C ARG A 478 -53.13 10.75 -24.53
N GLU A 479 -53.49 11.99 -24.84
CA GLU A 479 -54.55 12.72 -24.15
C GLU A 479 -55.90 12.00 -24.32
N VAL A 480 -56.24 11.66 -25.56
CA VAL A 480 -57.47 10.91 -25.89
C VAL A 480 -57.49 9.53 -25.21
N ALA A 481 -56.36 8.83 -25.18
CA ALA A 481 -56.25 7.54 -24.50
C ALA A 481 -56.50 7.65 -23.00
N ASN A 482 -55.99 8.70 -22.35
CA ASN A 482 -56.17 8.94 -20.92
C ASN A 482 -57.64 9.23 -20.58
N ASP A 483 -58.30 10.10 -21.36
CA ASP A 483 -59.71 10.45 -21.17
C ASP A 483 -60.63 9.23 -21.31
N LEU A 484 -60.33 8.38 -22.29
CA LEU A 484 -61.11 7.19 -22.59
C LEU A 484 -60.68 5.95 -21.79
N LYS A 485 -59.62 6.05 -20.98
CA LYS A 485 -58.97 4.91 -20.30
C LYS A 485 -58.66 3.76 -21.27
N ALA A 486 -58.19 4.11 -22.47
CA ALA A 486 -57.95 3.20 -23.58
C ALA A 486 -56.44 2.90 -23.76
N ARG A 487 -56.11 1.73 -24.30
CA ARG A 487 -54.73 1.36 -24.65
C ARG A 487 -54.43 1.70 -26.10
N VAL A 488 -53.42 2.53 -26.34
CA VAL A 488 -52.93 2.77 -27.71
C VAL A 488 -52.13 1.56 -28.21
N VAL A 489 -52.43 1.07 -29.41
CA VAL A 489 -51.82 -0.09 -30.07
C VAL A 489 -51.44 0.22 -31.51
N VAL A 490 -50.54 -0.56 -32.11
CA VAL A 490 -50.15 -0.45 -33.52
C VAL A 490 -50.87 -1.46 -34.41
N PRO A 491 -50.99 -1.18 -35.72
CA PRO A 491 -51.54 -2.13 -36.69
C PRO A 491 -50.81 -3.48 -36.63
N ARG A 492 -51.54 -4.56 -36.91
CA ARG A 492 -50.89 -5.82 -37.26
C ARG A 492 -50.22 -5.61 -38.62
N GLY A 493 -48.89 -5.69 -38.62
CA GLY A 493 -48.12 -5.85 -39.85
C GLY A 493 -48.36 -7.21 -40.47
#